data_AF-A0A352FII7-F1
#
_entry.id   AF-A0A352FII7-F1
#
_cell.length_a   1.000
_cell.length_b   1.000
_cell.length_c   1.000
_cell.angle_alpha   90.00
_cell.angle_beta   90.00
_cell.angle_gamma   90.00
#
_symmetry.space_group_name_H-M   'P 1'
#
loop_
_entity.id
_entity.type
_entity.pdbx_description
1 polymer ?
#
loop_
_entity_poly.entity_id
_entity_poly.type
_entity_poly.pdbx_seq_one_letter_code
_entity_poly.pdbx_strand_id
1 'polypeptide(L)'
;NKFSPAAITLDIRLPDRDGWTILDRLKHDPKTRHIPVHIITVEEQRRRALRHGAFRHWLKPMSTEQLATAFDQMTEFSERGPRKLLLVEDDAVQRMSVVELIGNGDVYTTAVATGQEALSRLTDETFDCMVLDLKLPDMTGFE
;
A
#
# COMPACT_ATOMS: atom_id res chain seq x y z
N ASN A 1 -13.37 -6.04 -14.53
CA ASN A 1 -12.30 -7.02 -14.21
C ASN A 1 -12.92 -8.33 -13.77
N LYS A 2 -12.60 -9.44 -14.46
CA LYS A 2 -13.14 -10.79 -14.20
C LYS A 2 -12.29 -11.58 -13.18
N PHE A 3 -11.14 -11.04 -12.78
CA PHE A 3 -10.17 -11.66 -11.88
C PHE A 3 -9.70 -10.66 -10.83
N SER A 4 -9.35 -11.16 -9.64
CA SER A 4 -8.73 -10.41 -8.53
C SER A 4 -7.35 -10.99 -8.25
N PRO A 5 -6.33 -10.61 -9.05
CA PRO A 5 -4.99 -11.18 -8.90
C PRO A 5 -4.30 -10.64 -7.65
N ALA A 6 -3.54 -11.50 -6.97
CA ALA A 6 -2.66 -11.14 -5.86
C ALA A 6 -1.47 -10.27 -6.28
N ALA A 7 -0.99 -10.43 -7.52
CA ALA A 7 0.11 -9.67 -8.11
C ALA A 7 0.04 -9.72 -9.64
N ILE A 8 0.73 -8.78 -10.30
CA ILE A 8 0.76 -8.69 -11.77
C ILE A 8 2.21 -8.59 -12.25
N THR A 9 2.58 -9.38 -13.25
CA THR A 9 3.73 -9.09 -14.11
C THR A 9 3.26 -8.41 -15.38
N LEU A 10 3.98 -7.40 -15.85
CA LEU A 10 3.60 -6.60 -17.00
C LEU A 10 4.81 -6.34 -17.90
N ASP A 11 4.68 -6.64 -19.18
CA ASP A 11 5.60 -6.14 -20.21
C ASP A 11 5.14 -4.76 -20.68
N ILE A 12 6.10 -3.89 -20.96
CA ILE A 12 5.84 -2.56 -21.53
C ILE A 12 5.68 -2.63 -23.04
N ARG A 13 6.40 -3.54 -23.71
CA ARG A 13 6.36 -3.73 -25.16
C ARG A 13 5.33 -4.81 -25.48
N LEU A 14 4.06 -4.46 -25.49
CA LEU A 14 3.00 -5.36 -25.95
C LEU A 14 2.73 -5.14 -27.46
N PRO A 15 2.31 -6.18 -28.21
CA PRO A 15 2.08 -6.06 -29.65
C PRO A 15 0.94 -5.11 -30.03
N ASP A 16 -0.07 -5.01 -29.18
CA ASP A 16 -1.35 -4.34 -29.46
C ASP A 16 -1.62 -3.12 -28.56
N ARG A 17 -0.86 -2.95 -27.47
CA ARG A 17 -1.10 -1.92 -26.45
C ARG A 17 0.18 -1.34 -25.89
N ASP A 18 0.10 -0.13 -25.37
CA ASP A 18 1.17 0.44 -24.56
C ASP A 18 1.04 -0.05 -23.11
N GLY A 19 2.01 -0.84 -22.63
CA GLY A 19 2.03 -1.32 -21.25
C GLY A 19 2.12 -0.19 -20.23
N TRP A 20 2.62 1.00 -20.60
CA TRP A 20 2.57 2.17 -19.72
C TRP A 20 1.13 2.60 -19.41
N THR A 21 0.27 2.60 -20.42
CA THR A 21 -1.15 2.96 -20.24
C THR A 21 -1.88 1.92 -19.39
N ILE A 22 -1.48 0.65 -19.48
CA ILE A 22 -2.03 -0.42 -18.63
C ILE A 22 -1.62 -0.20 -17.17
N LEU A 23 -0.33 0.03 -16.91
CA LEU A 23 0.16 0.32 -15.56
C LEU A 23 -0.55 1.54 -14.96
N ASP A 24 -0.69 2.60 -15.74
CA ASP A 24 -1.35 3.83 -15.32
C ASP A 24 -2.81 3.58 -14.92
N ARG A 25 -3.58 2.85 -15.74
CA ARG A 25 -4.96 2.48 -15.41
C ARG A 25 -5.05 1.63 -14.15
N LEU A 26 -4.15 0.64 -13.99
CA LEU A 26 -4.12 -0.21 -12.80
C LEU A 26 -3.89 0.61 -11.53
N LYS A 27 -3.05 1.65 -11.59
CA LYS A 27 -2.66 2.47 -10.44
C LYS A 27 -3.64 3.61 -10.13
N HIS A 28 -4.50 3.98 -11.07
CA HIS A 28 -5.57 4.97 -10.87
C HIS A 28 -6.91 4.36 -10.44
N ASP A 29 -7.14 3.06 -10.65
CA ASP A 29 -8.38 2.39 -10.21
C ASP A 29 -8.27 1.94 -8.72
N PRO A 30 -9.13 2.43 -7.81
CA PRO A 30 -9.15 2.02 -6.40
C PRO A 30 -9.20 0.50 -6.19
N LYS A 31 -9.84 -0.24 -7.09
CA LYS A 31 -9.98 -1.70 -7.00
C LYS A 31 -8.70 -2.46 -7.35
N THR A 32 -7.74 -1.83 -8.01
CA THR A 32 -6.50 -2.50 -8.46
C THR A 32 -5.22 -1.78 -8.06
N ARG A 33 -5.29 -0.53 -7.57
CA ARG A 33 -4.12 0.29 -7.29
C ARG A 33 -3.18 -0.32 -6.26
N HIS A 34 -3.73 -1.07 -5.30
CA HIS A 34 -2.98 -1.77 -4.27
C HIS A 34 -2.22 -2.99 -4.79
N ILE A 35 -2.63 -3.61 -5.90
CA ILE A 35 -2.01 -4.82 -6.44
C ILE A 35 -0.56 -4.52 -6.88
N PRO A 36 0.45 -5.27 -6.42
CA PRO A 36 1.84 -5.04 -6.80
C PRO A 36 2.05 -5.41 -8.28
N VAL A 37 2.67 -4.51 -9.04
CA VAL A 37 2.96 -4.72 -10.47
C VAL A 37 4.46 -4.75 -10.70
N HIS A 38 5.02 -5.88 -11.10
CA HIS A 38 6.40 -5.97 -11.58
C HIS A 38 6.45 -5.73 -13.08
N ILE A 39 7.26 -4.77 -13.51
CA ILE A 39 7.60 -4.62 -14.92
C ILE A 39 8.71 -5.61 -15.26
N ILE A 40 8.51 -6.42 -16.30
CA ILE A 40 9.52 -7.32 -16.86
C ILE A 40 9.64 -7.01 -18.35
N THR A 41 10.72 -6.32 -18.74
CA THR A 41 10.86 -5.73 -20.09
C THR A 41 12.32 -5.76 -20.56
N VAL A 42 12.54 -5.53 -21.86
CA VAL A 42 13.89 -5.28 -22.42
C VAL A 42 14.31 -3.80 -22.29
N GLU A 43 13.37 -2.91 -21.97
CA GLU A 43 13.59 -1.46 -21.91
C GLU A 43 14.24 -1.05 -20.57
N GLU A 44 15.33 -0.28 -20.58
CA GLU A 44 16.01 0.18 -19.36
C GLU A 44 15.35 1.43 -18.72
N GLN A 45 14.03 1.39 -18.52
CA GLN A 45 13.25 2.55 -18.05
C GLN A 45 12.83 2.43 -16.57
N ARG A 46 13.73 1.93 -15.71
CA ARG A 46 13.44 1.69 -14.27
C ARG A 46 12.89 2.90 -13.53
N ARG A 47 13.47 4.08 -13.73
CA ARG A 47 13.01 5.31 -13.06
C ARG A 47 11.56 5.66 -13.43
N ARG A 48 11.21 5.49 -14.71
CA ARG A 48 9.84 5.71 -15.20
C ARG A 48 8.88 4.68 -14.60
N ALA A 49 9.25 3.40 -14.61
CA ALA A 49 8.45 2.33 -14.00
C ALA A 49 8.07 2.64 -12.56
N LEU A 50 9.06 2.99 -11.72
CA LEU A 50 8.81 3.31 -10.32
C LEU A 50 7.95 4.57 -10.15
N ARG A 51 8.17 5.61 -10.97
CA ARG A 51 7.35 6.84 -10.94
C ARG A 51 5.88 6.61 -11.31
N HIS A 52 5.60 5.64 -12.18
CA HIS A 52 4.24 5.26 -12.55
C HIS A 52 3.63 4.22 -11.59
N GLY A 53 4.26 3.94 -10.44
CA GLY A 53 3.71 3.06 -9.42
C GLY A 53 3.95 1.57 -9.64
N ALA A 54 4.91 1.20 -10.50
CA ALA A 54 5.40 -0.17 -10.54
C ALA A 54 6.10 -0.51 -9.22
N PHE A 55 5.88 -1.73 -8.74
CA PHE A 55 6.49 -2.23 -7.51
C PHE A 55 7.98 -2.54 -7.71
N ARG A 56 8.33 -3.16 -8.86
CA ARG A 56 9.72 -3.40 -9.30
C ARG A 56 9.83 -3.35 -10.81
N HIS A 57 11.07 -3.22 -11.28
CA HIS A 57 11.44 -3.27 -12.70
C HIS A 57 12.59 -4.25 -12.89
N TRP A 58 12.38 -5.21 -13.78
CA TRP A 58 13.31 -6.27 -14.12
C TRP A 58 13.61 -6.25 -15.61
N LEU A 59 14.88 -6.49 -15.95
CA LEU A 59 15.32 -6.61 -17.33
C LEU A 59 15.23 -8.06 -17.79
N LYS A 60 14.81 -8.26 -19.03
CA LYS A 60 14.93 -9.54 -19.73
C LYS A 60 16.33 -9.67 -20.33
N PRO A 61 16.94 -10.88 -20.35
CA PRO A 61 16.47 -12.10 -19.70
C PRO A 61 16.68 -12.03 -18.18
N MET A 62 15.74 -12.61 -17.42
CA MET A 62 15.89 -12.75 -15.97
C MET A 62 16.55 -14.09 -15.63
N SER A 63 17.42 -14.10 -14.63
CA SER A 63 17.92 -15.35 -14.05
C SER A 63 16.84 -16.03 -13.20
N THR A 64 17.01 -17.32 -12.93
CA THR A 64 16.12 -18.08 -12.04
C THR A 64 16.04 -17.44 -10.65
N GLU A 65 17.16 -16.94 -10.13
CA GLU A 65 17.26 -16.27 -8.82
C GLU A 65 16.49 -14.94 -8.81
N GLN A 66 16.59 -14.16 -9.88
CA GLN A 66 15.84 -12.92 -10.02
C GLN A 66 14.33 -13.19 -10.12
N LEU A 67 13.94 -14.25 -10.81
CA LEU A 67 12.54 -14.66 -10.93
C LEU A 67 12.00 -15.15 -9.58
N ALA A 68 12.76 -15.96 -8.84
CA ALA A 68 12.41 -16.38 -7.48
C ALA A 68 12.24 -15.17 -6.56
N THR A 69 13.21 -14.25 -6.56
CA THR A 69 13.13 -12.99 -5.80
C THR A 69 11.89 -12.17 -6.16
N ALA A 70 11.54 -12.13 -7.45
CA ALA A 70 10.35 -11.41 -7.90
C ALA A 70 9.07 -12.04 -7.35
N PHE A 71 8.97 -13.37 -7.34
CA PHE A 71 7.81 -14.07 -6.77
C PHE A 71 7.74 -13.96 -5.26
N ASP A 72 8.86 -14.11 -4.54
CA ASP A 72 8.91 -13.98 -3.08
C ASP A 72 8.39 -12.60 -2.64
N GLN A 73 8.81 -11.54 -3.34
CA GLN A 73 8.36 -10.18 -3.06
C GLN A 73 6.87 -9.97 -3.34
N MET A 74 6.33 -10.62 -4.37
CA MET A 74 4.89 -10.57 -4.68
C MET A 74 4.07 -11.29 -3.62
N THR A 75 4.52 -12.48 -3.21
CA THR A 75 3.87 -13.29 -2.17
C THR A 75 3.91 -12.56 -0.84
N GLU A 76 5.06 -12.04 -0.41
CA GLU A 76 5.19 -11.28 0.83
C GLU A 76 4.27 -10.04 0.82
N PHE A 77 4.15 -9.35 -0.31
CA PHE A 77 3.26 -8.20 -0.41
C PHE A 77 1.78 -8.61 -0.32
N SER A 78 1.39 -9.73 -0.96
CA SER A 78 0.01 -10.20 -0.95
C SER A 78 -0.39 -10.90 0.35
N GLU A 79 0.57 -11.47 1.08
CA GLU A 79 0.35 -12.13 2.38
C GLU A 79 0.34 -11.15 3.54
N ARG A 80 0.85 -9.92 3.34
CA ARG A 80 0.64 -8.85 4.31
C ARG A 80 -0.87 -8.62 4.42
N GLY A 81 -1.43 -9.03 5.55
CA GLY A 81 -2.80 -8.70 5.94
C GLY A 81 -3.04 -7.19 5.99
N PRO A 82 -4.29 -6.76 6.25
CA PRO A 82 -4.61 -5.33 6.31
C PRO A 82 -3.67 -4.60 7.28
N ARG A 83 -3.10 -3.48 6.82
CA ARG A 83 -2.16 -2.69 7.63
C ARG A 83 -2.89 -2.15 8.85
N LYS A 84 -2.30 -2.26 10.04
CA LYS A 84 -2.91 -1.75 11.27
C LYS A 84 -2.55 -0.29 11.46
N LEU A 85 -3.54 0.59 11.44
CA LEU A 85 -3.38 2.02 11.71
C LEU A 85 -3.98 2.37 13.07
N LEU A 86 -3.23 3.06 13.92
CA LEU A 86 -3.76 3.72 15.11
C LEU A 86 -4.09 5.18 14.77
N LEU A 87 -5.33 5.60 14.96
CA LEU A 87 -5.77 6.99 14.82
C LEU A 87 -6.10 7.55 16.20
N VAL A 88 -5.41 8.61 16.60
CA VAL A 88 -5.62 9.33 17.86
C VAL A 88 -6.12 10.74 17.54
N GLU A 89 -7.41 10.97 17.77
CA GLU A 89 -8.10 12.21 17.40
C GLU A 89 -9.21 12.44 18.43
N ASP A 90 -9.27 13.59 19.08
CA ASP A 90 -10.22 13.85 20.17
C ASP A 90 -11.62 14.17 19.62
N ASP A 91 -11.70 14.94 18.53
CA ASP A 91 -12.95 15.32 17.89
C ASP A 91 -13.59 14.13 17.16
N ALA A 92 -14.82 13.78 17.58
CA ALA A 92 -15.52 12.62 17.04
C ALA A 92 -15.85 12.76 15.54
N VAL A 93 -16.12 13.98 15.06
CA VAL A 93 -16.50 14.22 13.66
C VAL A 93 -15.29 14.07 12.75
N GLN A 94 -14.15 14.66 13.13
CA GLN A 94 -12.89 14.50 12.43
C GLN A 94 -12.42 13.04 12.45
N ARG A 95 -12.48 12.37 13.61
CA ARG A 95 -12.11 10.97 13.76
C ARG A 95 -12.89 10.07 12.81
N MET A 96 -14.21 10.21 12.74
CA MET A 96 -15.04 9.43 11.81
C MET A 96 -14.73 9.73 10.34
N SER A 97 -14.51 11.01 10.00
CA SER A 97 -14.17 11.42 8.63
C SER A 97 -12.86 10.78 8.17
N VAL A 98 -11.84 10.73 9.03
CA VAL A 98 -10.57 10.08 8.73
C VAL A 98 -10.73 8.57 8.58
N VAL A 99 -11.49 7.92 9.45
CA VAL A 99 -11.78 6.47 9.35
C VAL A 99 -12.46 6.14 8.02
N GLU A 100 -13.45 6.93 7.60
CA GLU A 100 -14.15 6.74 6.33
C GLU A 100 -13.23 6.91 5.12
N LEU A 101 -12.33 7.90 5.14
CA LEU A 101 -11.36 8.14 4.07
C LEU A 101 -10.30 7.03 3.93
N ILE A 102 -9.95 6.38 5.05
CA ILE A 102 -8.89 5.36 5.09
C ILE A 102 -9.43 3.94 4.86
N GLY A 103 -10.71 3.66 5.17
CA GLY A 103 -11.37 2.35 5.21
C GLY A 103 -11.53 1.58 3.88
N ASN A 104 -10.62 1.77 2.93
CA ASN A 104 -10.65 1.25 1.57
C ASN A 104 -10.31 -0.26 1.46
N GLY A 105 -10.30 -1.00 2.58
CA GLY A 105 -10.09 -2.46 2.64
C GLY A 105 -8.66 -2.92 2.91
N ASP A 106 -7.66 -2.07 2.65
CA ASP A 106 -6.23 -2.43 2.80
C ASP A 106 -5.64 -2.03 4.17
N VAL A 107 -6.40 -1.27 4.96
CA VAL A 107 -5.99 -0.72 6.26
C VAL A 107 -7.10 -0.98 7.28
N TYR A 108 -6.73 -1.58 8.41
CA TYR A 108 -7.58 -1.72 9.58
C TYR A 108 -7.26 -0.59 10.56
N THR A 109 -8.22 0.29 10.80
CA THR A 109 -8.03 1.46 11.67
C THR A 109 -8.61 1.21 13.05
N THR A 110 -7.75 1.25 14.07
CA THR A 110 -8.16 1.38 15.47
C THR A 110 -8.17 2.87 15.81
N ALA A 111 -9.35 3.43 16.09
CA ALA A 111 -9.51 4.85 16.40
C ALA A 111 -9.78 5.04 17.89
N VAL A 112 -9.04 5.96 18.52
CA VAL A 112 -9.10 6.28 19.95
C VAL A 112 -9.21 7.80 20.14
N ALA A 113 -9.74 8.22 21.29
CA ALA A 113 -10.03 9.64 21.54
C ALA A 113 -8.99 10.36 22.41
N THR A 114 -8.09 9.61 23.06
CA THR A 114 -7.16 10.15 24.05
C THR A 114 -5.78 9.51 23.91
N GLY A 115 -4.75 10.21 24.40
CA GLY A 115 -3.39 9.69 24.40
C GLY A 115 -3.24 8.48 25.33
N GLN A 116 -3.93 8.48 26.45
CA GLN A 116 -3.93 7.36 27.39
C GLN A 116 -4.51 6.08 26.77
N GLU A 117 -5.58 6.19 25.99
CA GLU A 117 -6.14 5.05 25.27
C GLU A 117 -5.17 4.57 24.18
N ALA A 118 -4.52 5.50 23.47
CA ALA A 118 -3.48 5.18 22.48
C ALA A 118 -2.32 4.39 23.11
N LEU A 119 -1.79 4.85 24.24
CA LEU A 119 -0.71 4.16 24.97
C LEU A 119 -1.13 2.76 25.44
N SER A 120 -2.37 2.60 25.91
CA SER A 120 -2.90 1.28 26.26
C SER A 120 -2.91 0.35 25.05
N ARG A 121 -3.41 0.82 23.89
CA ARG A 121 -3.42 0.04 22.64
C ARG A 121 -2.03 -0.33 22.16
N LEU A 122 -1.09 0.59 22.23
CA LEU A 122 0.32 0.36 21.85
C LEU A 122 1.02 -0.66 22.76
N THR A 123 0.51 -0.88 23.97
CA THR A 123 1.01 -1.92 24.88
C THR A 123 0.43 -3.28 24.53
N ASP A 124 -0.84 -3.34 24.11
CA ASP A 124 -1.56 -4.58 23.84
C ASP A 124 -1.31 -5.16 22.43
N GLU A 125 -1.07 -4.31 21.43
CA GLU A 125 -0.84 -4.75 20.06
C GLU A 125 0.10 -3.81 19.27
N THR A 126 0.61 -4.31 18.14
CA THR A 126 1.47 -3.54 17.24
C THR A 126 0.67 -2.86 16.13
N PHE A 127 1.13 -1.67 15.74
CA PHE A 127 0.61 -0.88 14.63
C PHE A 127 1.69 -0.59 13.60
N ASP A 128 1.29 -0.50 12.34
CA ASP A 128 2.16 -0.20 11.20
C ASP A 128 2.38 1.31 11.02
N CYS A 129 1.46 2.10 11.53
CA CYS A 129 1.44 3.55 11.44
C CYS A 129 0.55 4.10 12.57
N MET A 130 0.85 5.32 13.01
CA MET A 130 0.00 6.11 13.89
C MET A 130 -0.24 7.49 13.28
N VAL A 131 -1.48 7.94 13.30
CA VAL A 131 -1.88 9.33 13.02
C VAL A 131 -2.32 9.93 14.35
N LEU A 132 -1.70 11.04 14.74
CA LEU A 132 -1.81 11.64 16.06
C LEU A 132 -2.18 13.11 15.92
N ASP A 133 -3.31 13.52 16.49
CA ASP A 133 -3.56 14.93 16.76
C ASP A 133 -2.59 15.41 17.85
N LEU A 134 -2.02 16.59 17.64
CA LEU A 134 -1.13 17.24 18.58
C LEU A 134 -1.89 17.81 19.79
N LYS A 135 -3.19 18.08 19.64
CA LYS A 135 -4.06 18.58 20.72
C LYS A 135 -4.97 17.48 21.20
N LEU A 136 -4.58 16.81 22.27
CA LEU A 136 -5.44 15.84 22.95
C LEU A 136 -5.90 16.39 24.30
N PRO A 137 -7.03 15.91 24.83
CA PRO A 137 -7.58 16.41 26.09
C PRO A 137 -6.74 16.03 27.32
N ASP A 138 -5.90 14.99 27.23
CA ASP A 138 -5.19 14.37 28.36
C ASP A 138 -3.66 14.51 28.31
N MET A 139 -3.08 14.69 27.12
CA MET A 139 -1.65 14.94 26.92
C MET A 139 -1.42 15.69 25.60
N THR A 140 -0.20 16.17 25.37
CA THR A 140 0.14 16.71 24.05
C THR A 140 0.65 15.59 23.14
N GLY A 141 0.43 15.70 21.83
CA GLY A 141 0.99 14.73 20.88
C GLY A 141 2.53 14.76 20.72
N PHE A 142 3.22 15.53 21.57
CA PHE A 142 4.68 15.61 21.64
C PHE A 142 5.28 14.84 22.84
N GLU A 143 4.45 14.48 23.81
CA GLU A 143 4.82 13.66 24.96
C GLU A 143 4.72 12.17 24.62
#